data_AF-A0A933ZVK7-F1
#
_entry.id   AF-A0A933ZVK7-F1
#
_cell.length_a   1.000
_cell.length_b   1.000
_cell.length_c   1.000
_cell.angle_alpha   90.00
_cell.angle_beta   90.00
_cell.angle_gamma   90.00
#
_symmetry.space_group_name_H-M   'P 1'
#
loop_
_entity.id
_entity.type
_entity.pdbx_description
1 polymer ?
#
loop_
_entity_poly.entity_id
_entity_poly.type
_entity_poly.pdbx_seq_one_letter_code
_entity_poly.pdbx_strand_id
1 'polypeptide(L)'
;MCPSEKVAVVVDTREQQPYSFDPARVTTARRALPAGDYSIEGYESAMAIERKSLEDFVATVISHRERFARELRVLGEYDFGCIVVEGSLEDVLAQRYRSGAHPNAVLGAALSIIVDHGVAVFFCGDRQLACRFVEGLLCRYHQRMAG
;
A
#
# COMPACT_ATOMS: atom_id res chain seq x y z
N MET A 1 23.32 1.24 22.29
CA MET A 1 23.19 1.39 20.82
C MET A 1 22.48 2.71 20.57
N CYS A 2 23.08 3.63 19.82
CA CYS A 2 22.34 4.79 19.30
C CYS A 2 21.19 4.25 18.44
N PRO A 3 19.98 4.82 18.50
CA PRO A 3 18.92 4.43 17.57
C PRO A 3 19.44 4.61 16.15
N SER A 4 19.18 3.66 15.24
CA SER A 4 19.30 3.98 13.82
C SER A 4 18.43 5.22 13.56
N GLU A 5 18.88 6.10 12.68
CA GLU A 5 18.12 7.29 12.30
C GLU A 5 16.66 6.93 11.99
N LYS A 6 15.73 7.71 12.53
CA LYS A 6 14.29 7.47 12.35
C LYS A 6 13.92 7.73 10.89
N VAL A 7 13.00 6.93 10.36
CA VAL A 7 12.50 7.14 8.99
C VAL A 7 11.46 8.24 8.99
N ALA A 8 11.70 9.29 8.19
CA ALA A 8 10.73 10.35 7.95
C ALA A 8 9.70 9.89 6.90
N VAL A 9 8.51 9.54 7.36
CA VAL A 9 7.40 9.08 6.51
C VAL A 9 6.51 10.27 6.13
N VAL A 10 6.21 10.36 4.85
CA VAL A 10 5.23 11.30 4.31
C VAL A 10 3.90 10.58 4.16
N VAL A 11 2.85 11.14 4.76
CA VAL A 11 1.49 10.64 4.70
C VAL A 11 0.69 11.58 3.80
N ASP A 12 0.04 11.02 2.78
CA ASP A 12 -0.80 11.78 1.86
C ASP A 12 -1.88 12.56 2.61
N THR A 13 -2.16 13.81 2.20
CA THR A 13 -3.16 14.66 2.88
C THR A 13 -4.60 14.19 2.70
N ARG A 14 -4.88 13.36 1.68
CA ARG A 14 -6.22 12.80 1.41
C ARG A 14 -6.52 11.58 2.28
N GLU A 15 -5.50 10.87 2.77
CA GLU A 15 -5.67 9.76 3.73
C GLU A 15 -6.33 10.27 5.00
N GLN A 16 -7.54 9.78 5.30
CA GLN A 16 -8.37 10.23 6.42
C GLN A 16 -8.06 9.46 7.71
N GLN A 17 -7.61 8.21 7.57
CA GLN A 17 -7.32 7.33 8.70
C GLN A 17 -5.90 6.81 8.59
N PRO A 18 -4.90 7.69 8.78
CA PRO A 18 -3.51 7.29 8.67
C PRO A 18 -3.14 6.26 9.74
N TYR A 19 -2.17 5.42 9.43
CA TYR A 19 -1.60 4.51 10.40
C TYR A 19 -0.91 5.24 11.54
N SER A 20 -0.93 4.62 12.72
CA SER A 20 -0.14 5.05 13.88
C SER A 20 1.13 4.19 13.94
N PHE A 21 2.22 4.73 13.39
CA PHE A 21 3.53 4.07 13.44
C PHE A 21 4.21 4.24 14.79
N ASP A 22 5.18 3.37 15.09
CA ASP A 22 6.02 3.45 16.28
C ASP A 22 6.90 4.73 16.23
N PRO A 23 6.68 5.70 17.14
CA PRO A 23 7.42 6.96 17.15
C PRO A 23 8.91 6.78 17.49
N ALA A 24 9.32 5.62 18.01
CA ALA A 24 10.74 5.30 18.19
C ALA A 24 11.45 5.01 16.86
N ARG A 25 10.71 4.60 15.81
CA ARG A 25 11.24 4.17 14.51
C ARG A 25 10.94 5.16 13.38
N VAL A 26 9.78 5.83 13.46
CA VAL A 26 9.23 6.64 12.37
C VAL A 26 8.82 8.01 12.90
N THR A 27 9.05 9.05 12.10
CA THR A 27 8.39 10.36 12.22
C THR A 27 7.46 10.56 11.03
N THR A 28 6.37 11.32 11.21
CA THR A 28 5.37 11.51 10.14
C THR A 28 5.15 12.98 9.81
N ALA A 29 5.08 13.30 8.52
CA ALA A 29 4.65 14.59 8.00
C ALA A 29 3.47 14.43 7.03
N ARG A 30 2.54 15.39 7.03
CA ARG A 30 1.40 15.41 6.10
C ARG A 30 1.73 16.25 4.88
N ARG A 31 1.68 15.67 3.68
CA ARG A 31 1.94 16.36 2.40
C ARG A 31 1.15 15.68 1.29
N ALA A 32 0.75 16.41 0.25
CA ALA A 32 0.15 15.77 -0.92
C ALA A 32 1.21 14.93 -1.65
N LEU A 33 0.92 13.65 -1.88
CA LEU A 33 1.75 12.74 -2.66
C LEU A 33 1.23 12.66 -4.11
N PRO A 34 2.12 12.48 -5.10
CA PRO A 34 1.70 12.25 -6.48
C PRO A 34 0.86 10.97 -6.63
N ALA A 35 1.24 9.91 -5.91
CA ALA A 35 0.52 8.65 -5.81
C ALA A 35 0.78 7.96 -4.45
N GLY A 36 -0.15 7.09 -4.06
CA GLY A 36 -0.10 6.36 -2.79
C GLY A 36 -0.52 7.19 -1.59
N ASP A 37 -0.63 6.51 -0.45
CA ASP A 37 -0.99 7.08 0.85
C ASP A 37 0.24 7.32 1.74
N TYR A 38 1.31 6.55 1.51
CA TYR A 38 2.56 6.65 2.28
C TYR A 38 3.79 6.64 1.37
N SER A 39 4.77 7.46 1.74
CA SER A 39 6.11 7.50 1.15
C SER A 39 7.14 7.84 2.23
N ILE A 40 8.42 7.92 1.84
CA ILE A 40 9.53 8.43 2.64
C ILE A 40 9.92 9.81 2.11
N GLU A 41 10.26 10.73 3.01
CA GLU A 41 10.74 12.07 2.64
C GLU A 41 12.03 11.96 1.82
N GLY A 42 12.06 12.65 0.66
CA GLY A 42 13.14 12.57 -0.32
C GLY A 42 12.99 11.44 -1.34
N TYR A 43 11.99 10.57 -1.20
CA TYR A 43 11.71 9.44 -2.08
C TYR A 43 10.26 9.41 -2.61
N GLU A 44 9.53 10.52 -2.55
CA GLU A 44 8.11 10.62 -2.95
C GLU A 44 7.81 10.32 -4.42
N SER A 45 8.84 10.26 -5.27
CA SER A 45 8.76 9.85 -6.67
C SER A 45 9.39 8.47 -6.95
N ALA A 46 9.96 7.81 -5.93
CA ALA A 46 10.68 6.54 -6.07
C ALA A 46 10.01 5.41 -5.27
N MET A 47 9.39 5.71 -4.12
CA MET A 47 8.61 4.76 -3.36
C MET A 47 7.21 5.29 -3.04
N ALA A 48 6.19 4.48 -3.24
CA ALA A 48 4.85 4.76 -2.77
C ALA A 48 4.11 3.49 -2.35
N ILE A 49 3.33 3.60 -1.27
CA ILE A 49 2.45 2.55 -0.77
C ILE A 49 1.01 3.07 -0.83
N GLU A 50 0.19 2.43 -1.65
CA GLU A 50 -1.26 2.60 -1.67
C GLU A 50 -1.88 1.68 -0.62
N ARG A 51 -2.68 2.22 0.30
CA ARG A 51 -3.40 1.45 1.30
C ARG A 51 -4.85 1.27 0.86
N LYS A 52 -5.38 0.06 0.98
CA LYS A 52 -6.80 -0.20 0.75
C LYS A 52 -7.39 -1.11 1.82
N SER A 53 -8.63 -0.86 2.20
CA SER A 53 -9.41 -1.90 2.87
C SER A 53 -9.71 -3.04 1.89
N LEU A 54 -10.03 -4.24 2.39
CA LEU A 54 -10.47 -5.33 1.52
C LEU A 54 -11.68 -4.92 0.66
N GLU A 55 -12.64 -4.22 1.26
CA GLU A 55 -13.85 -3.74 0.58
C GLU A 55 -13.51 -2.76 -0.55
N ASP A 56 -12.64 -1.79 -0.28
CA ASP A 56 -12.21 -0.82 -1.29
C ASP A 56 -11.41 -1.49 -2.39
N PHE A 57 -10.55 -2.47 -2.05
CA PHE A 57 -9.80 -3.23 -3.04
C PHE A 57 -10.73 -4.00 -3.99
N VAL A 58 -11.71 -4.74 -3.45
CA VAL A 58 -12.70 -5.47 -4.25
C VAL A 58 -13.53 -4.50 -5.11
N ALA A 59 -14.05 -3.41 -4.53
CA ALA A 59 -14.80 -2.41 -5.28
C ALA A 59 -13.98 -1.82 -6.43
N THR A 60 -12.70 -1.54 -6.18
CA THR A 60 -11.78 -0.96 -7.15
C THR A 60 -11.55 -1.89 -8.34
N VAL A 61 -11.21 -3.17 -8.09
CA VAL A 61 -10.86 -4.12 -9.15
C VAL A 61 -12.06 -4.65 -9.94
N ILE A 62 -13.27 -4.50 -9.41
CA ILE A 62 -14.51 -4.95 -10.06
C ILE A 62 -15.22 -3.80 -10.77
N SER A 63 -15.36 -2.64 -10.13
CA SER A 63 -16.26 -1.58 -10.60
C SER A 63 -15.55 -0.32 -11.09
N HIS A 64 -14.27 -0.12 -10.77
CA HIS A 64 -13.55 1.14 -11.05
C HIS A 64 -12.27 0.95 -11.87
N ARG A 65 -12.26 -0.06 -12.75
CA ARG A 65 -11.08 -0.50 -13.51
C ARG A 65 -10.37 0.62 -14.28
N GLU A 66 -11.09 1.52 -14.95
CA GLU A 66 -10.47 2.58 -15.76
C GLU A 66 -9.73 3.62 -14.90
N ARG A 67 -10.38 4.11 -13.84
CA ARG A 67 -9.76 5.04 -12.89
C ARG A 67 -8.55 4.39 -12.23
N PHE A 68 -8.71 3.13 -11.83
CA PHE A 68 -7.67 2.39 -11.16
C PHE A 68 -6.48 2.08 -12.07
N ALA A 69 -6.70 1.83 -13.36
CA ALA A 69 -5.62 1.63 -14.32
C ALA A 69 -4.70 2.85 -14.43
N ARG A 70 -5.22 4.07 -14.27
CA ARG A 70 -4.40 5.28 -14.20
C ARG A 70 -3.58 5.34 -12.91
N GLU A 71 -4.18 5.02 -11.78
CA GLU A 71 -3.50 4.97 -10.47
C GLU A 71 -2.38 3.92 -10.49
N LEU A 72 -2.65 2.73 -11.05
CA LEU A 72 -1.66 1.68 -11.26
C LEU A 72 -0.52 2.08 -12.19
N ARG A 73 -0.81 2.83 -13.26
CA ARG A 73 0.25 3.30 -14.18
C ARG A 73 1.24 4.20 -13.45
N VAL A 74 0.73 5.17 -12.69
CA VAL A 74 1.60 6.06 -11.92
C VAL A 74 2.37 5.25 -10.88
N LEU A 75 1.71 4.36 -10.14
CA LEU A 75 2.37 3.56 -9.10
C LEU A 75 3.41 2.58 -9.67
N GLY A 76 3.20 2.05 -10.88
CA GLY A 76 4.13 1.16 -11.57
C GLY A 76 5.34 1.85 -12.19
N GLU A 77 5.35 3.19 -12.27
CA GLU A 77 6.52 3.98 -12.70
C GLU A 77 7.54 4.18 -11.57
N TYR A 78 7.16 3.90 -10.33
CA TYR A 78 8.04 4.03 -9.17
C TYR A 78 9.03 2.88 -9.09
N ASP A 79 10.26 3.15 -8.63
CA ASP A 79 11.26 2.12 -8.33
C ASP A 79 10.70 1.06 -7.36
N PHE A 80 9.80 1.48 -6.47
CA PHE A 80 8.99 0.59 -5.64
C PHE A 80 7.59 1.16 -5.40
N GLY A 81 6.63 0.67 -6.17
CA GLY A 81 5.20 0.90 -5.93
C GLY A 81 4.50 -0.38 -5.44
N CYS A 82 3.69 -0.28 -4.38
CA CYS A 82 2.86 -1.42 -3.97
C CYS A 82 1.50 -1.02 -3.40
N ILE A 83 0.58 -1.97 -3.43
CA ILE A 83 -0.71 -1.90 -2.75
C ILE A 83 -0.66 -2.80 -1.52
N VAL A 84 -1.05 -2.26 -0.37
CA VAL A 84 -1.25 -3.02 0.88
C VAL A 84 -2.73 -3.05 1.20
N VAL A 85 -3.28 -4.27 1.24
CA VAL A 85 -4.68 -4.52 1.53
C VAL A 85 -4.84 -4.92 3.00
N GLU A 86 -5.72 -4.21 3.72
CA GLU A 86 -6.24 -4.60 5.04
C GLU A 86 -7.27 -5.72 4.85
N GLY A 87 -6.77 -6.89 4.44
CA GLY A 87 -7.49 -8.14 4.23
C GLY A 87 -6.48 -9.25 3.98
N SER A 88 -6.85 -10.50 4.22
CA SER A 88 -6.04 -11.67 3.84
C SER A 88 -6.48 -12.24 2.48
N LEU A 89 -5.59 -13.00 1.83
CA LEU A 89 -6.00 -13.78 0.66
C LEU A 89 -7.05 -14.84 1.03
N GLU A 90 -7.03 -15.34 2.27
CA GLU A 90 -8.07 -16.23 2.79
C GLU A 90 -9.43 -15.52 2.81
N ASP A 91 -9.50 -14.26 3.25
CA ASP A 91 -10.73 -13.47 3.21
C ASP A 91 -11.26 -13.33 1.77
N VAL A 92 -10.37 -13.15 0.80
CA VAL A 92 -10.75 -13.10 -0.62
C VAL A 92 -11.35 -14.44 -1.05
N LEU A 93 -10.64 -15.54 -0.82
CA LEU A 93 -11.05 -16.88 -1.26
C LEU A 93 -12.32 -17.37 -0.57
N ALA A 94 -12.53 -17.00 0.69
CA ALA A 94 -13.72 -17.28 1.47
C ALA A 94 -14.85 -16.26 1.25
N GLN A 95 -14.68 -15.28 0.34
CA GLN A 95 -15.64 -14.22 0.02
C GLN A 95 -16.09 -13.41 1.25
N ARG A 96 -15.17 -13.12 2.18
CA ARG A 96 -15.42 -12.34 3.41
C ARG A 96 -15.35 -10.82 3.12
N TYR A 97 -16.15 -10.36 2.17
CA TYR A 97 -16.30 -8.97 1.76
C TYR A 97 -17.73 -8.69 1.25
N ARG A 98 -18.16 -7.42 1.24
CA ARG A 98 -19.51 -6.96 0.89
C ARG A 98 -19.66 -6.70 -0.61
N SER A 99 -19.45 -7.73 -1.42
CA SER A 99 -19.64 -7.68 -2.87
C SER A 99 -20.09 -9.04 -3.41
N GLY A 100 -20.87 -9.02 -4.49
CA GLY A 100 -21.24 -10.24 -5.24
C GLY A 100 -20.14 -10.73 -6.19
N ALA A 101 -18.97 -10.08 -6.19
CA ALA A 101 -17.84 -10.47 -7.01
C ALA A 101 -17.31 -11.86 -6.63
N HIS A 102 -17.17 -12.74 -7.61
CA HIS A 102 -16.63 -14.08 -7.40
C HIS A 102 -15.15 -14.01 -6.95
N PRO A 103 -14.71 -14.82 -5.96
CA PRO A 103 -13.33 -14.79 -5.45
C PRO A 103 -12.24 -14.89 -6.53
N ASN A 104 -12.41 -15.80 -7.50
CA ASN A 104 -11.47 -15.94 -8.62
C ASN A 104 -11.34 -14.67 -9.49
N ALA A 105 -12.38 -13.83 -9.58
CA ALA A 105 -12.30 -12.57 -10.31
C ALA A 105 -11.45 -11.55 -9.55
N VAL A 106 -11.59 -11.50 -8.21
CA VAL A 106 -10.79 -10.63 -7.35
C VAL A 106 -9.33 -11.08 -7.34
N LEU A 107 -9.08 -12.38 -7.17
CA LEU A 107 -7.74 -12.96 -7.25
C LEU A 107 -7.10 -12.73 -8.63
N GLY A 108 -7.82 -13.00 -9.70
CA GLY A 108 -7.32 -12.77 -11.06
C GLY A 108 -6.94 -11.31 -11.31
N ALA A 109 -7.73 -10.37 -10.78
CA ALA A 109 -7.38 -8.96 -10.85
C ALA A 109 -6.13 -8.62 -10.02
N ALA A 110 -6.00 -9.16 -8.80
CA ALA A 110 -4.79 -8.99 -7.99
C ALA A 110 -3.53 -9.50 -8.70
N LEU A 111 -3.62 -10.67 -9.34
CA LEU A 111 -2.53 -11.25 -10.11
C LEU A 111 -2.18 -10.40 -11.35
N SER A 112 -3.18 -9.87 -12.05
CA SER A 112 -2.98 -8.97 -13.19
C SER A 112 -2.27 -7.68 -12.77
N ILE A 113 -2.61 -7.10 -11.61
CA ILE A 113 -1.88 -5.94 -11.06
C ILE A 113 -0.39 -6.27 -10.85
N ILE A 114 -0.09 -7.45 -10.33
CA ILE A 114 1.29 -7.88 -10.08
C ILE A 114 2.04 -8.13 -11.38
N VAL A 115 1.46 -8.90 -12.29
CA VAL A 115 2.15 -9.41 -13.49
C VAL A 115 2.16 -8.38 -14.62
N ASP A 116 1.00 -7.76 -14.89
CA ASP A 116 0.82 -6.91 -16.06
C ASP A 116 1.19 -5.45 -15.77
N HIS A 117 1.06 -5.00 -14.53
CA HIS A 117 1.38 -3.64 -14.11
C HIS A 117 2.66 -3.52 -13.28
N GLY A 118 3.27 -4.65 -12.87
CA GLY A 118 4.48 -4.64 -12.06
C GLY A 118 4.30 -4.10 -10.63
N VAL A 119 3.05 -3.95 -10.16
CA VAL A 119 2.74 -3.39 -8.85
C VAL A 119 2.47 -4.53 -7.87
N ALA A 120 3.26 -4.65 -6.81
CA ALA A 120 3.05 -5.68 -5.81
C ALA A 120 1.72 -5.47 -5.06
N VAL A 121 1.02 -6.56 -4.74
CA VAL A 121 -0.19 -6.54 -3.90
C VAL A 121 0.05 -7.42 -2.67
N PHE A 122 0.02 -6.81 -1.49
CA PHE A 122 0.20 -7.49 -0.22
C PHE A 122 -1.12 -7.56 0.56
N PHE A 123 -1.59 -8.78 0.82
CA PHE A 123 -2.73 -9.03 1.69
C PHE A 123 -2.25 -9.22 3.12
N CYS A 124 -2.48 -8.23 3.98
CA CYS A 124 -1.88 -8.15 5.31
C CYS A 124 -2.83 -8.52 6.46
N GLY A 125 -3.97 -9.14 6.20
CA GLY A 125 -4.90 -9.55 7.25
C GLY A 125 -5.75 -8.37 7.73
N ASP A 126 -5.42 -7.79 8.87
CA ASP A 126 -6.15 -6.64 9.42
C ASP A 126 -5.34 -5.34 9.36
N ARG A 127 -5.99 -4.26 9.79
CA ARG A 127 -5.39 -2.91 9.85
C ARG A 127 -4.11 -2.86 10.68
N GLN A 128 -4.06 -3.58 11.81
CA GLN A 128 -2.92 -3.57 12.72
C GLN A 128 -1.72 -4.27 12.09
N LEU A 129 -1.94 -5.43 11.47
CA LEU A 129 -0.92 -6.18 10.75
C LEU A 129 -0.44 -5.42 9.51
N ALA A 130 -1.34 -4.80 8.76
CA ALA A 130 -1.01 -3.94 7.63
C ALA A 130 -0.16 -2.74 8.05
N CYS A 131 -0.50 -2.06 9.16
CA CYS A 131 0.30 -0.98 9.74
C CYS A 131 1.74 -1.44 10.05
N ARG A 132 1.89 -2.59 10.73
CA ARG A 132 3.20 -3.16 11.07
C ARG A 132 4.00 -3.56 9.83
N PHE A 133 3.34 -4.10 8.82
CA PHE A 133 3.96 -4.42 7.53
C PHE A 133 4.46 -3.16 6.82
N VAL A 134 3.61 -2.12 6.71
CA VAL A 134 3.94 -0.84 6.07
C VAL A 134 5.13 -0.16 6.78
N GLU A 135 5.12 -0.12 8.11
CA GLU A 135 6.26 0.39 8.90
C GLU A 135 7.55 -0.37 8.58
N GLY A 136 7.50 -1.70 8.60
CA GLY A 136 8.64 -2.55 8.29
C GLY A 136 9.17 -2.34 6.88
N LEU A 137 8.26 -2.20 5.90
CA LEU A 137 8.59 -2.01 4.49
C LEU A 137 9.27 -0.65 4.25
N LEU A 138 8.72 0.42 4.80
CA LEU A 138 9.30 1.77 4.74
C LEU A 138 10.69 1.78 5.40
N CYS A 139 10.83 1.21 6.59
CA CYS A 139 12.13 1.09 7.27
C CYS A 139 13.14 0.30 6.43
N ARG A 140 12.74 -0.83 5.85
CA ARG A 140 13.63 -1.68 5.07
C ARG A 140 14.08 -1.02 3.78
N TYR A 141 13.18 -0.31 3.10
CA TYR A 141 13.51 0.44 1.90
C TYR A 141 14.50 1.56 2.20
N HIS A 142 14.26 2.36 3.25
CA HIS A 142 15.18 3.43 3.66
C HIS A 142 16.59 2.90 3.92
N GLN A 143 16.71 1.79 4.67
CA GLN A 143 17.99 1.14 4.94
C GLN A 143 18.71 0.67 3.67
N ARG A 144 17.97 0.24 2.64
CA ARG A 144 18.55 -0.19 1.35
C ARG A 144 19.10 1.00 0.56
N MET A 145 18.48 2.18 0.68
CA MET A 145 18.92 3.38 -0.04
C MET A 145 20.04 4.14 0.68
N ALA A 146 20.14 3.99 2.00
CA ALA A 146 21.15 4.65 2.82
C ALA A 146 22.52 3.92 2.84
N GLY A 147 22.61 2.73 2.24
CA GLY A 147 23.84 1.93 2.12
C GLY A 147 24.27 1.80 0.68
#